data_AF-A0A1U8D2U3-F1
#
_entry.id   AF-A0A1U8D2U3-F1
#
_cell.length_a   1.000
_cell.length_b   1.000
_cell.length_c   1.000
_cell.angle_alpha   90.00
_cell.angle_beta   90.00
_cell.angle_gamma   90.00
#
_symmetry.space_group_name_H-M   'P 1'
#
loop_
_entity.id
_entity.type
_entity.pdbx_description
1 polymer ?
#
loop_
_entity_poly.entity_id
_entity_poly.type
_entity_poly.pdbx_seq_one_letter_code
_entity_poly.pdbx_strand_id
1 'polypeptide(L)'
;HGDKQDKVKQKAFVEPYFKDKERESNIQNFPHIEVVRKKEERRKLLGHTCKECEIYYADMPAEEREKKLASCSRHRFRYIPPSTPENFWEVGFPSTQTCLERGYIKEDLNLCPRPKRRHPYNVVFSPKGKEQRT
;
A
#
# COMPACT_ATOMS: atom_id res chain seq x y z
N HIS A 1 -52.40 -46.28 -27.56
CA HIS A 1 -51.45 -45.50 -28.38
C HIS A 1 -51.31 -44.12 -27.79
N GLY A 2 -50.17 -43.82 -27.16
CA GLY A 2 -49.86 -42.49 -26.65
C GLY A 2 -48.57 -42.02 -27.28
N ASP A 3 -48.64 -41.04 -28.19
CA ASP A 3 -47.47 -40.39 -28.76
C ASP A 3 -47.21 -39.06 -28.07
N LYS A 4 -46.01 -38.97 -27.50
CA LYS A 4 -45.47 -37.83 -26.76
C LYS A 4 -44.95 -36.81 -27.77
N GLN A 5 -45.38 -35.57 -27.66
CA GLN A 5 -44.72 -34.45 -28.33
C GLN A 5 -43.60 -33.91 -27.43
N ASP A 6 -42.35 -34.22 -27.78
CA ASP A 6 -41.16 -33.64 -27.15
C ASP A 6 -40.97 -32.18 -27.61
N LYS A 7 -41.14 -31.24 -26.67
CA LYS A 7 -40.85 -29.81 -26.90
C LYS A 7 -39.35 -29.58 -26.74
N VAL A 8 -38.63 -29.51 -27.86
CA VAL A 8 -37.22 -29.11 -27.92
C VAL A 8 -37.11 -27.63 -27.51
N LYS A 9 -36.68 -27.38 -26.26
CA LYS A 9 -36.32 -26.05 -25.78
C LYS A 9 -34.96 -25.65 -26.37
N GLN A 10 -34.96 -24.70 -27.30
CA GLN A 10 -33.74 -24.07 -27.78
C GLN A 10 -33.09 -23.29 -26.61
N LYS A 11 -31.98 -23.81 -26.09
CA LYS A 11 -31.11 -23.08 -25.15
C LYS A 11 -30.34 -22.05 -25.94
N ALA A 12 -30.52 -20.76 -25.62
CA ALA A 12 -29.68 -19.69 -26.13
C ALA A 12 -28.24 -19.91 -25.66
N PHE A 13 -27.35 -20.17 -26.61
CA PHE A 13 -25.91 -20.21 -26.38
C PHE A 13 -25.43 -18.76 -26.24
N VAL A 14 -25.28 -18.30 -25.00
CA VAL A 14 -24.64 -17.01 -24.72
C VAL A 14 -23.14 -17.24 -24.78
N GLU A 15 -22.50 -16.61 -25.76
CA GLU A 15 -21.05 -16.62 -25.93
C GLU A 15 -20.37 -16.10 -24.64
N PRO A 16 -19.45 -16.85 -24.01
CA PRO A 16 -18.79 -16.42 -22.79
C PRO A 16 -17.97 -15.15 -23.03
N TYR A 17 -18.38 -14.06 -22.39
CA TYR A 17 -17.70 -12.76 -22.44
C TYR A 17 -16.45 -12.76 -21.53
N PHE A 18 -15.52 -13.68 -21.77
CA PHE A 18 -14.22 -13.68 -21.11
C PHE A 18 -13.14 -13.76 -22.17
N LYS A 19 -12.85 -12.60 -22.77
CA LYS A 19 -11.54 -12.35 -23.37
C LYS A 19 -10.57 -12.09 -22.23
N ASP A 20 -9.71 -13.06 -21.96
CA ASP A 20 -8.47 -12.84 -21.21
C ASP A 20 -7.61 -11.84 -22.00
N LYS A 21 -7.91 -10.54 -21.87
CA LYS A 21 -6.93 -9.52 -22.23
C LYS A 21 -5.83 -9.65 -21.18
N GLU A 22 -4.70 -10.21 -21.58
CA GLU A 22 -3.46 -10.06 -20.83
C GLU A 22 -3.33 -8.56 -20.52
N ARG A 23 -3.49 -8.21 -19.25
CA ARG A 23 -3.32 -6.83 -18.79
C ARG A 23 -1.85 -6.53 -19.01
N GLU A 24 -1.55 -5.84 -20.11
CA GLU A 24 -0.26 -5.20 -20.33
C GLU A 24 0.08 -4.46 -19.05
N SER A 25 1.16 -4.88 -18.40
CA SER A 25 1.72 -4.23 -17.24
C SER A 25 2.20 -2.85 -17.69
N ASN A 26 1.27 -1.89 -17.66
CA ASN A 26 1.53 -0.49 -17.85
C ASN A 26 2.65 -0.12 -16.89
N ILE A 27 3.84 0.14 -17.42
CA ILE A 27 5.01 0.57 -16.67
C ILE A 27 4.66 1.97 -16.15
N GLN A 28 4.01 2.00 -14.99
CA GLN A 28 3.76 3.22 -14.26
C GLN A 28 5.13 3.74 -13.80
N ASN A 29 5.44 5.00 -14.10
CA ASN A 29 6.71 5.65 -13.72
C ASN A 29 6.87 5.86 -12.19
N PHE A 30 6.01 5.26 -11.36
CA PHE A 30 6.13 5.30 -9.91
C PHE A 30 6.60 3.93 -9.36
N PRO A 31 7.26 3.90 -8.19
CA PRO A 31 7.60 2.66 -7.51
C PRO A 31 6.33 1.82 -7.26
N HIS A 32 6.14 0.78 -8.06
CA HIS A 32 4.98 -0.11 -7.99
C HIS A 32 5.42 -1.51 -7.61
N ILE A 33 4.84 -2.06 -6.54
CA ILE A 33 5.02 -3.47 -6.20
C ILE A 33 3.99 -4.27 -7.00
N GLU A 34 4.46 -4.98 -8.01
CA GLU A 34 3.62 -5.85 -8.83
C GLU A 34 3.02 -7.00 -8.00
N VAL A 35 1.69 -7.06 -7.98
CA VAL A 35 0.96 -8.15 -7.33
C VAL A 35 0.96 -9.38 -8.25
N VAL A 36 1.75 -10.39 -7.89
CA VAL A 36 1.81 -11.66 -8.61
C VAL A 36 0.55 -12.49 -8.31
N ARG A 37 -0.38 -12.53 -9.27
CA ARG A 37 -1.61 -13.33 -9.17
C ARG A 37 -1.44 -14.76 -9.70
N LYS A 38 -0.56 -14.98 -10.69
CA LYS A 38 -0.34 -16.28 -11.32
C LYS A 38 0.44 -17.22 -10.39
N LYS A 39 -0.01 -18.47 -10.30
CA LYS A 39 0.55 -19.49 -9.38
C LYS A 39 2.00 -19.85 -9.71
N GLU A 40 2.31 -20.00 -10.99
CA GLU A 40 3.65 -20.37 -11.46
C GLU A 40 4.67 -19.25 -11.22
N GLU A 41 4.28 -18.00 -11.50
CA GLU A 41 5.09 -16.82 -11.21
C GLU A 41 5.37 -16.70 -9.71
N ARG A 42 4.35 -16.94 -8.86
CA ARG A 42 4.55 -16.96 -7.40
C ARG A 42 5.47 -18.10 -6.95
N ARG A 43 5.55 -19.22 -7.68
CA ARG A 43 6.46 -20.33 -7.36
C ARG A 43 7.92 -20.01 -7.68
N LYS A 44 8.18 -19.12 -8.63
CA LYS A 44 9.53 -18.64 -8.98
C LYS A 44 10.08 -17.61 -7.99
N LEU A 45 9.24 -17.02 -7.14
CA LEU A 45 9.67 -16.06 -6.12
C LEU A 45 10.41 -16.75 -4.98
N LEU A 46 11.41 -16.05 -4.43
CA LEU A 46 12.17 -16.51 -3.28
C LEU A 46 11.28 -16.63 -2.03
N GLY A 47 11.49 -17.73 -1.30
CA GLY A 47 10.87 -17.95 -0.01
C GLY A 47 11.61 -17.17 1.07
N HIS A 48 10.89 -16.34 1.83
CA HIS A 48 11.44 -15.61 2.97
C HIS A 48 10.93 -16.16 4.29
N THR A 49 11.69 -15.94 5.35
CA THR A 49 11.28 -16.25 6.73
C THR A 49 10.75 -14.99 7.41
N CYS A 50 9.62 -15.11 8.10
CA CYS A 50 9.20 -14.15 9.12
C CYS A 50 9.60 -14.68 10.52
N LYS A 51 9.42 -13.86 11.57
CA LYS A 51 9.76 -14.22 12.96
C LYS A 51 9.20 -15.58 13.40
N GLU A 52 7.97 -15.89 13.01
CA GLU A 52 7.34 -17.19 13.32
C GLU A 52 7.94 -18.34 12.51
N CYS A 53 8.26 -18.11 11.23
CA CYS A 53 8.93 -19.11 10.41
C CYS A 53 10.35 -19.41 10.87
N GLU A 54 11.06 -18.40 11.39
CA GLU A 54 12.42 -18.60 11.96
C GLU A 54 12.37 -19.58 13.13
N ILE A 55 11.39 -19.41 14.03
CA ILE A 55 11.17 -20.33 15.15
C ILE A 55 10.81 -21.73 14.63
N TYR A 56 9.90 -21.82 13.67
CA TYR A 56 9.46 -23.11 13.11
C TYR A 56 10.61 -23.91 12.46
N TYR A 57 11.55 -23.24 11.80
CA TYR A 57 12.68 -23.89 11.14
C TYR A 57 13.95 -23.93 12.02
N ALA A 58 13.89 -23.49 13.27
CA ALA A 58 15.06 -23.38 14.15
C ALA A 58 15.76 -24.73 14.35
N ASP A 59 14.98 -25.81 14.50
CA ASP A 59 15.46 -27.15 14.81
C ASP A 59 16.00 -27.91 13.58
N MET A 60 15.84 -27.35 12.37
CA MET A 60 16.27 -27.98 11.12
C MET A 60 17.69 -27.54 10.74
N PRO A 61 18.53 -28.43 10.19
CA PRO A 61 19.84 -28.05 9.67
C PRO A 61 19.70 -27.06 8.50
N ALA A 62 20.66 -26.14 8.37
CA ALA A 62 20.58 -25.00 7.44
C ALA A 62 20.35 -25.42 5.98
N GLU A 63 20.96 -26.54 5.54
CA GLU A 63 20.83 -27.03 4.17
C GLU A 63 19.41 -27.53 3.85
N GLU A 64 18.75 -28.18 4.81
CA GLU A 64 17.37 -28.62 4.64
C GLU A 64 16.38 -27.46 4.77
N ARG A 65 16.72 -26.47 5.60
CA ARG A 65 15.94 -25.25 5.78
C ARG A 65 15.75 -24.50 4.48
N GLU A 66 16.82 -24.27 3.71
CA GLU A 66 16.71 -23.56 2.42
C GLU A 66 15.85 -24.32 1.40
N LYS A 67 16.03 -25.64 1.32
CA LYS A 67 15.23 -26.50 0.43
C LYS A 67 13.75 -26.43 0.80
N LYS A 68 13.42 -26.49 2.10
CA LYS A 68 12.05 -26.38 2.62
C LYS A 68 11.46 -24.99 2.44
N LEU A 69 12.26 -23.93 2.57
CA LEU A 69 11.81 -22.57 2.31
C LEU A 69 11.46 -22.38 0.84
N ALA A 70 12.31 -22.85 -0.07
CA ALA A 70 12.03 -22.80 -1.50
C ALA A 70 10.76 -23.59 -1.86
N SER A 71 10.57 -24.79 -1.30
CA SER A 71 9.45 -25.66 -1.65
C SER A 71 8.13 -25.26 -0.99
N CYS A 72 8.15 -24.97 0.32
CA CYS A 72 6.98 -24.96 1.19
C CYS A 72 6.67 -23.60 1.82
N SER A 73 7.51 -22.57 1.66
CA SER A 73 7.21 -21.28 2.31
C SER A 73 5.92 -20.66 1.78
N ARG A 74 5.10 -20.17 2.72
CA ARG A 74 3.92 -19.36 2.39
C ARG A 74 4.30 -17.91 2.05
N HIS A 75 5.38 -17.43 2.66
CA HIS A 75 5.95 -16.10 2.50
C HIS A 75 6.89 -16.09 1.29
N ARG A 76 6.39 -15.53 0.18
CA ARG A 76 7.14 -15.34 -1.07
C ARG A 76 6.93 -13.93 -1.56
N PHE A 77 7.99 -13.16 -1.66
CA PHE A 77 7.97 -11.75 -2.04
C PHE A 77 9.15 -11.46 -2.99
N ARG A 78 9.04 -10.41 -3.82
CA ARG A 78 10.17 -9.93 -4.63
C ARG A 78 11.16 -9.10 -3.82
N TYR A 79 10.65 -8.38 -2.83
CA TYR A 79 11.39 -7.51 -1.96
C TYR A 79 10.80 -7.61 -0.57
N ILE A 80 11.66 -7.67 0.45
CA ILE A 80 11.24 -7.63 1.85
C ILE A 80 10.98 -6.15 2.18
N PRO A 81 9.74 -5.75 2.54
CA PRO A 81 9.48 -4.40 2.99
C PRO A 81 10.46 -4.01 4.09
N PRO A 82 11.03 -2.78 4.04
CA PRO A 82 11.96 -2.36 5.08
C PRO A 82 11.21 -2.34 6.41
N SER A 83 11.93 -2.62 7.49
CA SER A 83 11.38 -2.41 8.82
C SER A 83 10.91 -0.96 8.95
N THR A 84 9.88 -0.75 9.76
CA THR A 84 9.41 0.61 10.04
C THR A 84 10.57 1.45 10.58
N PRO A 85 10.79 2.66 10.06
CA PRO A 85 11.87 3.52 10.50
C PRO A 85 11.83 3.77 12.00
N GLU A 86 12.99 4.09 12.57
CA GLU A 86 13.10 4.47 13.97
C GLU A 86 12.14 5.63 14.29
N ASN A 87 11.48 5.57 15.44
CA ASN A 87 10.52 6.56 15.93
C ASN A 87 9.20 6.70 15.13
N PHE A 88 8.98 5.90 14.07
CA PHE A 88 7.73 5.98 13.27
C PHE A 88 6.46 5.71 14.09
N TRP A 89 6.56 4.85 15.12
CA TRP A 89 5.43 4.47 15.99
C TRP A 89 5.34 5.28 17.29
N GLU A 90 6.12 6.34 17.44
CA GLU A 90 6.00 7.19 18.62
C GLU A 90 4.69 7.98 18.57
N VAL A 91 3.81 7.69 19.51
CA VAL A 91 2.51 8.35 19.64
C VAL A 91 2.72 9.69 20.36
N GLY A 92 3.31 10.66 19.67
CA GLY A 92 3.58 11.98 20.24
C GLY A 92 4.26 12.92 19.24
N PHE A 93 4.13 14.22 19.48
CA PHE A 93 4.92 15.20 18.74
C PHE A 93 6.32 15.27 19.37
N PRO A 94 7.39 14.97 18.62
CA PRO A 94 8.74 15.17 19.11
C PRO A 94 8.98 16.63 19.47
N SER A 95 9.76 16.88 20.53
CA SER A 95 10.19 18.23 20.88
C SER A 95 11.05 18.81 19.74
N THR A 96 11.13 20.13 19.64
CA THR A 96 11.96 20.81 18.62
C THR A 96 13.42 20.35 18.66
N GLN A 97 13.97 20.10 19.84
CA GLN A 97 15.33 19.55 20.00
C GLN A 97 15.43 18.14 19.39
N THR A 98 14.51 17.24 19.73
CA THR A 98 14.50 15.89 19.16
C THR A 98 14.25 15.89 17.66
N CYS A 99 13.49 16.85 17.13
CA CYS A 99 13.32 17.03 15.69
C CYS A 99 14.62 17.42 14.97
N LEU A 100 15.48 18.22 15.60
CA LEU A 100 16.81 18.57 15.07
C LEU A 100 17.73 17.35 15.11
N GLU A 101 17.81 16.66 16.26
CA GLU A 101 18.64 15.46 16.45
C GLU A 101 18.27 14.34 15.46
N ARG A 102 16.97 14.13 15.23
CA ARG A 102 16.44 13.14 14.27
C ARG A 102 16.51 13.60 12.81
N GLY A 103 16.90 14.86 12.56
CA GLY A 103 17.02 15.44 11.22
C GLY A 103 15.69 15.76 10.53
N TYR A 104 14.58 15.82 11.27
CA TYR A 104 13.29 16.29 10.75
C TYR A 104 13.32 17.78 10.40
N ILE A 105 14.09 18.56 11.17
CA ILE A 105 14.35 19.97 10.92
C ILE A 105 15.81 20.08 10.48
N LYS A 106 16.04 20.51 9.25
CA LYS A 106 17.37 20.90 8.78
C LYS A 106 17.50 22.40 9.01
N GLU A 107 18.56 22.81 9.68
CA GLU A 107 18.92 24.22 9.78
C GLU A 107 19.38 24.69 8.40
N ASP A 108 18.42 25.05 7.56
CA ASP A 108 18.71 25.64 6.27
C ASP A 108 19.32 27.02 6.54
N LEU A 109 20.65 27.13 6.39
CA LEU A 109 21.38 28.41 6.41
C LEU A 109 20.85 29.40 5.35
N ASN A 110 20.09 28.88 4.37
CA ASN A 110 19.32 29.68 3.43
C ASN A 110 17.91 29.88 3.97
N LEU A 111 17.72 30.94 4.76
CA LEU A 111 16.39 31.44 5.09
C LEU A 111 15.63 31.70 3.78
N CYS A 112 14.73 30.78 3.39
CA CYS A 112 13.71 31.09 2.39
C CYS A 112 13.02 32.36 2.89
N PRO A 113 13.14 33.52 2.20
CA PRO A 113 12.52 34.75 2.65
C PRO A 113 11.03 34.48 2.61
N ARG A 114 10.41 34.23 3.76
CA ARG A 114 8.98 33.99 3.85
C ARG A 114 8.34 35.19 3.17
N PRO A 115 7.61 35.02 2.05
CA PRO A 115 7.13 36.16 1.30
C PRO A 115 6.26 36.98 2.24
N LYS A 116 6.73 38.20 2.58
CA LYS A 116 5.95 39.12 3.41
C LYS A 116 4.63 39.33 2.67
N ARG A 117 3.51 39.17 3.40
CA ARG A 117 2.19 39.44 2.86
C ARG A 117 2.21 40.83 2.24
N ARG A 118 2.01 40.91 0.92
CA ARG A 118 2.15 42.18 0.16
C ARG A 118 1.16 43.25 0.61
N HIS A 119 0.06 42.84 1.27
CA HIS A 119 -0.95 43.74 1.80
C HIS A 119 -1.22 43.46 3.28
N PRO A 120 -1.18 44.49 4.15
CA PRO A 120 -1.65 44.37 5.52
C PRO A 120 -3.13 43.98 5.52
N TYR A 121 -3.51 43.11 6.46
CA TYR A 121 -4.90 42.71 6.61
C TYR A 121 -5.69 43.85 7.25
N ASN A 122 -6.43 44.60 6.42
CA ASN A 122 -7.35 45.61 6.90
C ASN A 122 -8.59 44.92 7.48
N VAL A 123 -8.60 44.66 8.78
CA VAL A 123 -9.77 44.10 9.47
C VAL A 123 -10.78 45.22 9.64
N VAL A 124 -11.69 45.36 8.68
CA VAL A 124 -12.86 46.22 8.83
C VAL A 124 -13.88 45.43 9.63
N PHE A 125 -13.87 45.60 10.95
CA PHE A 125 -14.97 45.13 11.78
C PHE A 125 -16.15 46.07 11.57
N SER A 126 -17.25 45.56 11.00
CA SER A 126 -18.51 46.30 11.01
C SER A 126 -18.95 46.50 12.46
N PRO A 127 -19.20 47.75 12.91
CA PRO A 127 -19.76 47.97 14.23
C PRO A 127 -21.12 47.30 14.31
N LYS A 128 -21.31 46.41 15.30
CA LYS A 128 -22.62 45.82 15.56
C LYS A 128 -23.61 46.94 15.85
N GLY A 129 -24.70 46.99 15.09
CA GLY A 129 -25.80 47.93 15.32
C GLY A 129 -26.27 47.81 16.76
N LYS A 130 -26.34 48.94 17.46
CA LYS A 130 -27.00 49.00 18.76
C LYS A 130 -28.50 48.85 18.51
N GLU A 131 -29.03 47.64 18.65
CA GLU A 131 -30.47 47.47 18.81
C GLU A 131 -30.87 48.14 20.13
N GLN A 132 -31.44 49.34 20.03
CA GLN A 132 -32.21 49.91 21.12
C GLN A 132 -33.50 49.10 21.22
N ARG A 133 -33.53 48.20 22.21
CA ARG A 133 -34.78 47.55 22.67
C ARG A 133 -35.68 48.64 23.25
N THR A 134 -36.73 49.00 22.52
CA THR A 134 -37.94 49.63 23.05
C THR A 134 -38.84 48.57 23.64
#